data_AF-A0A6A3YS39-F1
#
_entry.id   AF-A0A6A3YS39-F1
#
_cell.length_a   1.000
_cell.length_b   1.000
_cell.length_c   1.000
_cell.angle_alpha   90.00
_cell.angle_beta   90.00
_cell.angle_gamma   90.00
#
_symmetry.space_group_name_H-M   'P 1'
#
loop_
_entity.id
_entity.type
_entity.pdbx_description
1 polymer ?
#
loop_
_entity_poly.entity_id
_entity_poly.type
_entity_poly.pdbx_seq_one_letter_code
_entity_poly.pdbx_strand_id
1 'polypeptide(L)'
;MLNPGESSARKKFNVSDDLILLRAMSVVKPWEAAVGTMNDIMKSFNEMAKLCYMNGGFIADKQGPALRTRFSHLLCQHQKQQLLSMRSSGTTEEHGEREFLLVDITTRMNDAKELQDTKKTREAKAKGDRSLG
;
A
#
# COMPACT_ATOMS: atom_id res chain seq x y z
N MET A 1 36.04 26.34 13.02
CA MET A 1 35.69 26.14 11.59
C MET A 1 34.58 25.10 11.55
N LEU A 2 33.36 25.48 11.13
CA LEU A 2 32.25 24.56 10.94
C LEU A 2 32.30 24.04 9.49
N ASN A 3 32.27 22.72 9.30
CA ASN A 3 32.18 22.09 7.98
C ASN A 3 30.78 22.31 7.38
N PRO A 4 30.63 22.97 6.23
CA PRO A 4 29.38 23.01 5.49
C PRO A 4 29.47 21.95 4.38
N GLY A 5 29.05 20.72 4.65
CA GLY A 5 29.21 19.68 3.63
C GLY A 5 28.81 18.26 3.98
N GLU A 6 27.99 18.01 5.01
CA GLU A 6 27.25 16.75 4.99
C GLU A 6 26.09 16.92 4.00
N SER A 7 26.39 16.65 2.72
CA SER A 7 25.34 16.27 1.79
C SER A 7 24.74 14.98 2.36
N SER A 8 23.65 15.13 3.12
CA SER A 8 22.89 13.99 3.65
C SER A 8 22.45 13.18 2.46
N ALA A 9 23.20 12.12 2.16
CA ALA A 9 22.92 11.24 1.04
C ALA A 9 21.46 10.80 1.20
N ARG A 10 20.64 11.02 0.16
CA ARG A 10 19.20 10.69 0.20
C ARG A 10 19.06 9.21 0.59
N LYS A 11 18.71 8.96 1.85
CA LYS A 11 18.50 7.62 2.38
C LYS A 11 17.41 6.93 1.54
N LYS A 12 17.64 5.67 1.21
CA LYS A 12 16.76 4.80 0.42
C LYS A 12 16.10 3.79 1.36
N PHE A 13 14.87 3.41 1.02
CA PHE A 13 14.15 2.33 1.71
C PHE A 13 14.93 1.02 1.59
N ASN A 14 15.12 0.35 2.73
CA ASN A 14 15.66 -1.00 2.82
C ASN A 14 14.54 -2.01 3.13
N VAL A 15 14.90 -3.29 3.30
CA VAL A 15 13.94 -4.38 3.56
C VAL A 15 13.21 -4.20 4.90
N SER A 16 13.91 -3.73 5.94
CA SER A 16 13.29 -3.44 7.24
C SER A 16 12.27 -2.30 7.13
N ASP A 17 12.60 -1.24 6.38
CA ASP A 17 11.65 -0.15 6.12
C ASP A 17 10.41 -0.67 5.37
N ASP A 18 10.59 -1.56 4.41
CA ASP A 18 9.48 -2.18 3.67
C ASP A 18 8.56 -2.98 4.59
N LEU A 19 9.12 -3.78 5.50
CA LEU A 19 8.33 -4.55 6.47
C LEU A 19 7.54 -3.64 7.41
N ILE A 20 8.17 -2.58 7.94
CA ILE A 20 7.49 -1.60 8.79
C ILE A 20 6.36 -0.92 8.01
N LEU A 21 6.62 -0.52 6.76
CA LEU A 21 5.63 0.09 5.88
C LEU A 21 4.44 -0.85 5.61
N LEU A 22 4.68 -2.11 5.31
CA LEU A 22 3.64 -3.11 5.01
C LEU A 22 2.83 -3.48 6.26
N ARG A 23 3.46 -3.56 7.44
CA ARG A 23 2.73 -3.73 8.71
C ARG A 23 1.84 -2.52 9.00
N ALA A 24 2.35 -1.30 8.85
CA ALA A 24 1.55 -0.09 9.02
C ALA A 24 0.38 -0.03 8.03
N MET A 25 0.60 -0.46 6.79
CA MET A 25 -0.42 -0.58 5.74
C MET A 25 -1.55 -1.54 6.15
N SER A 26 -1.19 -2.68 6.75
CA SER A 26 -2.14 -3.68 7.26
C SER A 26 -2.98 -3.18 8.44
N VAL A 27 -2.45 -2.24 9.21
CA VAL A 27 -3.14 -1.60 10.35
C VAL A 27 -4.05 -0.46 9.90
N VAL A 28 -3.53 0.47 9.09
CA VAL A 28 -4.27 1.68 8.67
C VAL A 28 -5.31 1.36 7.60
N LYS A 29 -5.04 0.36 6.74
CA LYS A 29 -5.94 -0.09 5.67
C LYS A 29 -6.47 1.07 4.82
N PRO A 30 -5.60 1.84 4.15
CA PRO A 30 -6.01 3.03 3.40
C PRO A 30 -7.03 2.76 2.28
N TRP A 31 -7.20 1.50 1.86
CA TRP A 31 -8.25 1.10 0.89
C TRP A 31 -9.66 1.05 1.49
N GLU A 32 -9.81 1.05 2.82
CA GLU A 32 -11.10 1.12 3.51
C GLU A 32 -11.58 2.58 3.70
N ALA A 33 -10.73 3.58 3.46
CA ALA A 33 -11.09 4.98 3.57
C ALA A 33 -12.30 5.31 2.67
N ALA A 34 -13.34 5.90 3.26
CA ALA A 34 -14.61 6.17 2.60
C ALA A 34 -14.40 7.02 1.33
N VAL A 35 -14.59 6.37 0.18
CA VAL A 35 -14.61 6.95 -1.17
C VAL A 35 -13.43 7.88 -1.47
N GLY A 36 -12.31 7.28 -1.87
CA GLY A 36 -11.62 7.61 -3.13
C GLY A 36 -11.20 9.05 -3.44
N THR A 37 -11.33 10.00 -2.52
CA THR A 37 -10.73 11.32 -2.73
C THR A 37 -9.24 11.16 -2.50
N MET A 38 -8.44 11.67 -3.44
CA MET A 38 -6.98 11.68 -3.32
C MET A 38 -6.54 12.27 -1.97
N ASN A 39 -7.34 13.18 -1.41
CA ASN A 39 -7.12 13.79 -0.11
C ASN A 39 -7.22 12.78 1.04
N ASP A 40 -8.24 11.92 1.07
CA ASP A 40 -8.40 10.95 2.16
C ASP A 40 -7.36 9.83 2.08
N ILE A 41 -7.03 9.38 0.87
CA ILE A 41 -5.91 8.46 0.64
C ILE A 41 -4.60 9.08 1.17
N MET A 42 -4.35 10.36 0.87
CA MET A 42 -3.13 11.03 1.33
C MET A 42 -3.11 11.24 2.84
N LYS A 43 -4.25 11.50 3.48
CA LYS A 43 -4.36 11.54 4.95
C LYS A 43 -3.95 10.20 5.55
N SER A 44 -4.44 9.08 5.02
CA SER A 44 -4.04 7.76 5.49
C SER A 44 -2.54 7.51 5.31
N PHE A 45 -1.94 7.92 4.20
CA PHE A 45 -0.49 7.82 4.02
C PHE A 45 0.30 8.73 4.97
N ASN A 46 -0.21 9.89 5.33
CA ASN A 46 0.40 10.76 6.34
C ASN A 46 0.29 10.17 7.75
N GLU A 47 -0.83 9.51 8.07
CA GLU A 47 -0.99 8.75 9.31
C GLU A 47 -0.04 7.56 9.37
N MET A 48 0.08 6.81 8.27
CA MET A 48 1.06 5.74 8.15
C MET A 48 2.50 6.23 8.38
N ALA A 49 2.85 7.41 7.88
CA ALA A 49 4.18 7.98 8.11
C ALA A 49 4.46 8.16 9.61
N LYS A 50 3.47 8.67 10.37
CA LYS A 50 3.57 8.78 11.84
C LYS A 50 3.79 7.43 12.51
N LEU A 51 3.01 6.41 12.13
CA LEU A 51 3.16 5.06 12.68
C LEU A 51 4.52 4.43 12.33
N CYS A 52 5.00 4.63 11.11
CA CYS A 52 6.31 4.14 10.70
C CYS A 52 7.42 4.81 11.51
N TYR A 53 7.34 6.13 11.76
CA TYR A 53 8.33 6.85 12.57
C TYR A 53 8.36 6.44 14.05
N MET A 54 7.26 5.89 14.58
CA MET A 54 7.25 5.33 15.93
C MET A 54 8.05 4.02 16.03
N ASN A 55 8.38 3.38 14.90
CA ASN A 55 9.21 2.19 14.88
C ASN A 55 10.69 2.58 14.79
N GLY A 56 11.44 2.27 15.85
CA GLY A 56 12.89 2.47 15.87
C GLY A 56 13.56 1.78 14.68
N GLY A 57 14.37 2.54 13.92
CA GLY A 57 15.06 2.03 12.74
C GLY A 57 14.38 2.34 11.40
N PHE A 58 13.18 2.92 11.39
CA PHE A 58 12.57 3.39 10.15
C PHE A 58 13.28 4.63 9.60
N ILE A 59 13.37 4.72 8.27
CA ILE A 59 13.95 5.85 7.56
C ILE A 59 13.27 7.20 7.92
N ALA A 60 14.06 8.13 8.45
CA ALA A 60 13.62 9.48 8.79
C ALA A 60 13.23 10.30 7.53
N ASP A 61 12.42 11.35 7.75
CA ASP A 61 12.07 12.40 6.78
C ASP A 61 11.24 11.97 5.55
N LYS A 62 10.79 10.72 5.48
CA LYS A 62 9.88 10.24 4.41
C LYS A 62 8.39 10.47 4.71
N GLN A 63 7.79 11.45 4.05
CA GLN A 63 6.37 11.76 4.19
C GLN A 63 5.46 10.84 3.37
N GLY A 64 4.14 10.93 3.60
CA GLY A 64 3.10 10.10 2.97
C GLY A 64 3.28 9.86 1.46
N PRO A 65 3.59 10.88 0.63
CA PRO A 65 3.84 10.67 -0.80
C PRO A 65 4.98 9.69 -1.11
N ALA A 66 6.08 9.76 -0.36
CA ALA A 66 7.21 8.86 -0.55
C ALA A 66 6.86 7.41 -0.16
N LEU A 67 6.07 7.23 0.90
CA LEU A 67 5.57 5.92 1.33
C LEU A 67 4.61 5.33 0.29
N ARG A 68 3.71 6.15 -0.25
CA ARG A 68 2.81 5.75 -1.34
C ARG A 68 3.58 5.29 -2.56
N THR A 69 4.56 6.08 -3.04
CA THR A 69 5.40 5.69 -4.18
C THR A 69 6.15 4.40 -3.91
N ARG A 70 6.70 4.23 -2.69
CA ARG A 70 7.41 3.00 -2.32
C ARG A 70 6.46 1.80 -2.35
N PHE A 71 5.29 1.92 -1.73
CA PHE A 71 4.29 0.86 -1.72
C PHE A 71 3.84 0.45 -3.13
N SER A 72 3.55 1.42 -4.01
CA SER A 72 3.21 1.13 -5.41
C SER A 72 4.33 0.35 -6.14
N HIS A 73 5.59 0.67 -5.84
CA HIS A 73 6.72 -0.09 -6.36
C HIS A 73 6.75 -1.53 -5.84
N LEU A 74 6.51 -1.74 -4.54
CA LEU A 74 6.48 -3.07 -3.94
C LEU A 74 5.40 -3.95 -4.59
N LEU A 75 4.19 -3.42 -4.78
CA LEU A 75 3.10 -4.12 -5.47
C LEU A 75 3.48 -4.48 -6.92
N CYS A 76 4.04 -3.54 -7.67
CA CYS A 76 4.45 -3.79 -9.05
C CYS A 76 5.55 -4.86 -9.14
N GLN A 77 6.51 -4.86 -8.22
CA GLN A 77 7.54 -5.89 -8.15
C GLN A 77 6.95 -7.26 -7.82
N HIS A 78 6.10 -7.36 -6.81
CA HIS A 78 5.43 -8.59 -6.41
C HIS A 78 4.64 -9.20 -7.58
N GLN A 79 3.81 -8.40 -8.27
CA GLN A 79 3.07 -8.86 -9.44
C GLN A 79 3.98 -9.42 -10.54
N LYS A 80 5.12 -8.76 -10.81
CA LYS A 80 6.10 -9.26 -11.79
C LYS A 80 6.72 -10.59 -11.35
N GLN A 81 7.05 -10.73 -10.06
CA GLN A 81 7.62 -11.96 -9.52
C GLN A 81 6.63 -13.13 -9.61
N GLN A 82 5.36 -12.89 -9.27
CA GLN A 82 4.30 -13.90 -9.41
C GLN A 82 4.16 -14.37 -10.87
N LEU A 83 4.15 -13.46 -11.83
CA LEU A 83 4.08 -13.80 -13.27
C LEU A 83 5.29 -14.61 -13.75
N LEU A 84 6.48 -14.35 -13.22
CA LEU A 84 7.68 -15.10 -13.55
C LEU A 84 7.66 -16.50 -12.92
N SER A 85 7.27 -16.61 -11.65
CA SER A 85 7.17 -17.90 -10.93
C SER A 85 6.17 -18.85 -11.59
N MET A 86 5.00 -18.36 -12.01
CA MET A 86 4.01 -19.14 -12.76
C MET A 86 4.55 -19.72 -14.08
N ARG A 87 5.52 -19.04 -14.70
CA ARG A 87 6.13 -19.48 -15.96
C ARG A 87 7.18 -20.58 -15.75
N SER A 88 7.74 -20.70 -14.54
CA SER A 88 8.87 -21.59 -14.23
C SER A 88 8.52 -22.78 -13.32
N SER A 89 7.23 -23.08 -13.09
CA SER A 89 6.84 -23.89 -11.93
C SER A 89 7.47 -25.29 -11.86
N GLY A 90 8.09 -25.53 -10.70
CA GLY A 90 8.68 -26.77 -10.23
C GLY A 90 9.34 -26.63 -8.85
N THR A 91 8.88 -25.72 -7.97
CA THR A 91 9.36 -25.62 -6.57
C THR A 91 8.27 -25.09 -5.64
N THR A 92 8.23 -25.62 -4.41
CA THR A 92 7.39 -25.16 -3.30
C THR A 92 8.10 -23.99 -2.62
N GLU A 93 7.55 -22.78 -2.73
CA GLU A 93 8.18 -21.56 -2.21
C GLU A 93 7.69 -21.27 -0.78
N GLU A 94 8.63 -21.16 0.17
CA GLU A 94 8.37 -20.62 1.50
C GLU A 94 8.32 -19.08 1.41
N HIS A 95 7.14 -18.50 1.60
CA HIS A 95 6.99 -17.03 1.54
C HIS A 95 7.57 -16.37 2.80
N GLY A 96 8.55 -15.49 2.61
CA GLY A 96 9.00 -14.58 3.68
C GLY A 96 7.89 -13.58 4.07
N GLU A 97 7.96 -13.02 5.27
CA GLU A 97 6.93 -12.11 5.82
C GLU A 97 6.51 -10.99 4.86
N ARG A 98 7.49 -10.38 4.16
CA ARG A 98 7.22 -9.32 3.17
C ARG A 98 6.25 -9.79 2.08
N GLU A 99 6.44 -11.01 1.60
CA GLU A 99 5.64 -11.61 0.53
C GLU A 99 4.24 -11.95 1.04
N PHE A 100 4.16 -12.55 2.24
CA PHE A 100 2.89 -12.81 2.91
C PHE A 100 2.06 -11.54 3.09
N LEU A 101 2.68 -10.46 3.59
CA LEU A 101 2.00 -9.17 3.77
C LEU A 101 1.53 -8.58 2.44
N LEU A 102 2.33 -8.69 1.37
CA LEU A 102 1.95 -8.19 0.05
C LEU A 102 0.75 -8.94 -0.52
N VAL A 103 0.70 -10.27 -0.36
CA VAL A 103 -0.44 -11.09 -0.76
C VAL A 103 -1.69 -10.71 0.04
N ASP A 104 -1.60 -10.68 1.38
CA ASP A 104 -2.73 -10.36 2.26
C ASP A 104 -3.30 -8.96 1.97
N ILE A 105 -2.44 -7.94 1.86
CA ILE A 105 -2.86 -6.57 1.53
C ILE A 105 -3.52 -6.52 0.15
N THR A 106 -2.92 -7.18 -0.86
CA THR A 106 -3.46 -7.17 -2.23
C THR A 106 -4.84 -7.81 -2.29
N THR A 107 -5.04 -8.95 -1.61
CA THR A 107 -6.34 -9.62 -1.51
C THR A 107 -7.38 -8.70 -0.89
N ARG A 108 -7.09 -8.10 0.26
CA ARG A 108 -8.02 -7.17 0.93
C ARG A 108 -8.36 -5.94 0.10
N MET A 109 -7.39 -5.42 -0.65
CA MET A 109 -7.63 -4.31 -1.57
C MET A 109 -8.57 -4.69 -2.71
N ASN A 110 -8.42 -5.89 -3.26
CA ASN A 110 -9.30 -6.40 -4.32
C ASN A 110 -10.71 -6.66 -3.79
N ASP A 111 -10.84 -7.32 -2.64
CA ASP A 111 -12.14 -7.58 -1.99
C ASP A 111 -12.89 -6.28 -1.70
N ALA A 112 -12.19 -5.27 -1.17
CA ALA A 112 -12.77 -3.96 -0.89
C ALA A 112 -13.23 -3.26 -2.16
N LYS A 113 -12.49 -3.42 -3.27
CA LYS A 113 -12.86 -2.86 -4.58
C LYS A 113 -14.12 -3.55 -5.14
N GLU A 114 -14.17 -4.88 -5.10
CA GLU A 114 -15.33 -5.65 -5.57
C GLU A 114 -16.60 -5.32 -4.78
N LEU A 115 -16.48 -5.19 -3.46
CA LEU A 115 -17.60 -4.79 -2.60
C LEU A 115 -18.10 -3.37 -2.93
N GLN A 116 -17.18 -2.44 -3.25
CA GLN A 116 -17.55 -1.09 -3.65
C GLN A 116 -18.24 -1.06 -5.01
N ASP A 117 -17.72 -1.81 -5.99
CA ASP A 117 -18.27 -1.85 -7.34
C ASP A 117 -19.67 -2.49 -7.35
N THR A 118 -19.86 -3.59 -6.60
CA THR A 118 -21.19 -4.21 -6.43
C THR A 118 -22.19 -3.26 -5.76
N LYS A 119 -21.78 -2.51 -4.73
CA LYS A 119 -22.64 -1.49 -4.08
C LYS A 119 -23.06 -0.40 -5.07
N LYS A 120 -22.12 0.15 -5.84
CA LYS A 120 -22.42 1.19 -6.86
C LYS A 120 -23.40 0.68 -7.91
N THR A 121 -23.23 -0.54 -8.40
CA THR A 121 -24.15 -1.14 -9.39
C THR A 121 -25.56 -1.32 -8.83
N ARG A 122 -25.69 -1.75 -7.56
CA ARG A 122 -27.01 -1.88 -6.89
C ARG A 122 -27.69 -0.51 -6.71
N GLU A 123 -26.94 0.50 -6.32
CA GLU A 123 -27.45 1.87 -6.17
C GLU A 123 -27.87 2.49 -7.51
N ALA A 124 -27.13 2.23 -8.59
CA ALA A 124 -27.48 2.68 -9.94
C ALA A 124 -28.79 2.05 -10.43
N LYS A 125 -28.96 0.73 -10.23
CA LYS A 125 -30.20 0.02 -10.58
C LYS A 125 -31.41 0.56 -9.79
N ALA A 126 -31.25 0.77 -8.48
CA ALA A 126 -32.30 1.32 -7.63
C ALA A 126 -32.65 2.79 -7.90
N LYS A 127 -31.77 3.56 -8.56
CA LYS A 127 -32.06 4.93 -9.02
C LYS A 127 -32.77 4.94 -10.37
N GLY A 128 -32.43 4.03 -11.28
CA GLY A 128 -33.12 3.85 -12.56
C GLY A 128 -34.61 3.52 -12.39
N ASP A 129 -34.92 2.59 -11.48
CA ASP A 129 -36.31 2.14 -11.24
C ASP A 129 -37.19 3.23 -10.59
N ARG A 130 -36.61 4.22 -9.91
CA ARG A 130 -37.35 5.35 -9.30
C ARG A 130 -37.56 6.54 -10.24
N SER A 131 -36.91 6.56 -11.41
CA SER A 131 -37.07 7.65 -12.38
C SER A 131 -38.22 7.41 -13.38
N LEU A 132 -38.89 6.27 -13.30
CA LEU A 132 -39.97 5.86 -14.20
C LEU A 132 -41.34 5.70 -13.50
N GLY A 133 -41.43 6.09 -12.23
CA GLY A 133 -42.67 6.03 -11.42
C GLY A 133 -43.25 7.41 -11.15
#